data_AF-A0AAD9GSH3-F1
#
_entry.id   AF-A0AAD9GSH3-F1
#
_cell.length_a   1.000
_cell.length_b   1.000
_cell.length_c   1.000
_cell.angle_alpha   90.00
_cell.angle_beta   90.00
_cell.angle_gamma   90.00
#
_symmetry.space_group_name_H-M   'P 1'
#
loop_
_entity.id
_entity.type
_entity.pdbx_description
1 polymer ?
#
loop_
_entity_poly.entity_id
_entity_poly.type
_entity_poly.pdbx_seq_one_letter_code
_entity_poly.pdbx_strand_id
1 'polypeptide(L)' 'MTGVWEGEVAPGELEIYAASKLHRWNITLKTIDNDSRLMSSFIYAVENSTNDVVLVRGGGYFAVETNGYLL' A
#
# COMPACT_ATOMS: atom_id res chain seq x y z
N MET A 1 -2.59 -16.71 -13.53
CA MET A 1 -2.77 -16.12 -12.19
C MET A 1 -4.11 -15.40 -12.19
N THR A 2 -5.16 -16.02 -11.67
CA THR A 2 -6.53 -15.48 -11.65
C THR A 2 -6.93 -14.93 -10.28
N GLY A 3 -6.33 -15.42 -9.18
CA GLY A 3 -6.76 -15.06 -7.81
C GLY A 3 -6.50 -13.60 -7.37
N VAL A 4 -5.64 -12.84 -8.05
CA VAL A 4 -5.47 -11.39 -7.76
C VAL A 4 -6.72 -10.60 -8.17
N TRP A 5 -7.40 -11.01 -9.24
CA TRP A 5 -8.60 -10.32 -9.75
C TRP A 5 -9.84 -10.57 -8.89
N GLU A 6 -9.88 -11.71 -8.19
CA GLU A 6 -10.99 -12.10 -7.32
C GLU A 6 -10.75 -11.71 -5.84
N GLY A 7 -9.63 -11.05 -5.54
CA GLY A 7 -9.27 -10.66 -4.17
C GLY A 7 -8.86 -11.84 -3.27
N GLU A 8 -8.67 -13.03 -3.85
CA GLU A 8 -8.27 -14.24 -3.14
C GLU A 8 -6.78 -14.25 -2.78
N VAL A 9 -5.97 -13.46 -3.48
CA VAL A 9 -4.53 -13.33 -3.26
C VAL A 9 -4.20 -11.92 -2.82
N ALA A 10 -3.44 -11.80 -1.73
CA ALA A 10 -2.95 -10.52 -1.25
C ALA A 10 -2.09 -9.83 -2.34
N PRO A 11 -2.34 -8.55 -2.64
CA PRO A 11 -1.59 -7.83 -3.66
C PRO A 11 -0.10 -7.75 -3.30
N GLY A 12 0.75 -7.75 -4.33
CA GLY A 12 2.20 -7.60 -4.22
C GLY A 12 2.69 -6.22 -4.65
N GLU A 13 4.01 -6.10 -4.82
CA GLU A 13 4.65 -4.84 -5.19
C GLU A 13 4.19 -4.33 -6.57
N LEU A 14 3.85 -5.22 -7.51
CA LEU A 14 3.38 -4.84 -8.85
C LEU A 14 1.98 -4.21 -8.82
N GLU A 15 1.07 -4.76 -8.03
CA GLU A 15 -0.28 -4.21 -7.85
C GLU A 15 -0.23 -2.84 -7.18
N ILE A 16 0.66 -2.66 -6.18
CA ILE A 16 0.85 -1.36 -5.51
C ILE A 16 1.46 -0.33 -6.47
N TYR A 17 2.45 -0.73 -7.27
CA TYR A 17 2.99 0.12 -8.33
C TYR A 17 1.90 0.53 -9.33
N ALA A 18 1.12 -0.43 -9.83
CA ALA A 18 0.02 -0.16 -10.76
C ALA A 18 -1.02 0.80 -10.15
N ALA A 19 -1.39 0.60 -8.88
CA ALA A 19 -2.31 1.48 -8.16
C ALA A 19 -1.77 2.92 -8.06
N SER A 20 -0.48 3.10 -7.73
CA SER A 20 0.14 4.44 -7.69
C SER A 20 0.01 5.18 -9.02
N LYS A 21 0.24 4.49 -10.14
CA LYS A 21 0.16 5.04 -11.49
C LYS A 21 -1.29 5.32 -11.90
N LEU A 22 -2.20 4.38 -11.64
CA LEU A 22 -3.61 4.49 -11.99
C LEU A 22 -4.28 5.68 -11.28
N HIS A 23 -4.02 5.84 -9.99
CA HIS A 23 -4.63 6.90 -9.18
C HIS A 23 -3.84 8.21 -9.18
N ARG A 24 -2.61 8.20 -9.71
CA ARG A 24 -1.64 9.30 -9.58
C ARG A 24 -1.43 9.70 -8.11
N TRP A 25 -1.25 8.71 -7.25
CA TRP A 25 -0.98 8.87 -5.83
C TRP A 25 0.42 8.38 -5.50
N ASN A 26 1.08 9.05 -4.57
CA ASN A 26 2.25 8.49 -3.92
C ASN A 26 1.78 7.48 -2.88
N ILE A 27 2.33 6.26 -2.93
CA ILE A 27 2.00 5.22 -1.95
C ILE A 27 3.27 4.88 -1.17
N THR A 28 3.28 5.18 0.12
CA THR A 28 4.33 4.73 1.04
C THR A 28 3.95 3.38 1.61
N LEU A 29 4.73 2.34 1.31
CA LEU A 29 4.56 1.00 1.86
C LEU A 29 5.53 0.78 3.01
N LYS A 30 5.00 0.61 4.22
CA LYS A 30 5.74 0.22 5.43
C LYS A 30 5.54 -1.27 5.68
N THR A 31 6.61 -2.06 5.72
CA THR A 31 6.51 -3.47 6.13
C THR A 31 6.93 -3.62 7.58
N ILE A 32 6.14 -4.35 8.36
CA ILE A 32 6.41 -4.61 9.79
C ILE A 32 6.67 -6.09 10.06
N ASP A 33 7.41 -6.37 11.14
CA ASP A 33 7.57 -7.71 11.68
C ASP A 33 6.36 -8.12 12.55
N ASN A 34 6.42 -9.33 13.12
CA ASN A 34 5.37 -9.86 13.99
C ASN A 34 5.23 -9.08 15.32
N ASP A 35 6.25 -8.32 15.73
CA ASP A 35 6.24 -7.44 16.90
C ASP A 35 5.80 -6.01 16.54
N SER A 36 5.25 -5.80 15.33
CA SER A 36 4.84 -4.49 14.80
C SER A 36 5.99 -3.47 14.66
N ARG A 37 7.23 -3.94 14.55
CA ARG A 37 8.40 -3.08 14.30
C ARG A 37 8.60 -2.90 12.81
N LEU A 38 8.93 -1.67 12.41
CA LEU A 38 9.23 -1.33 11.02
C LEU A 38 10.47 -2.10 10.52
N MET A 39 10.29 -2.91 9.49
CA MET A 39 11.36 -3.61 8.79
C MET A 39 11.84 -2.85 7.55
N SER A 40 10.92 -2.29 6.78
CA SER A 40 11.25 -1.55 5.55
C SER A 40 10.19 -0.49 5.23
N SER A 41 10.59 0.51 4.44
CA SER A 41 9.71 1.57 3.95
C SER A 41 10.11 1.93 2.53
N PHE A 42 9.17 1.77 1.59
CA PHE A 42 9.36 2.14 0.17
C PHE A 42 8.30 3.16 -0.24
N ILE A 43 8.65 4.02 -1.20
CA ILE A 43 7.71 4.99 -1.76
C ILE A 43 7.56 4.73 -3.24
N TYR A 44 6.32 4.44 -3.64
CA TYR A 44 5.89 4.41 -5.03
C TYR A 44 5.51 5.82 -5.46
N ALA A 45 6.54 6.59 -5.87
CA ALA A 45 6.35 7.97 -6.27
C ALA A 45 5.83 8.09 -7.70
N VAL A 46 4.99 9.11 -7.92
CA VAL A 46 4.48 9.47 -9.24
C VAL A 46 4.64 10.97 -9.47
N GLU A 47 4.96 11.35 -10.71
CA GLU A 47 5.07 12.75 -11.07
C GLU A 47 3.72 13.45 -10.96
N ASN A 48 3.72 14.68 -10.41
CA ASN A 48 2.52 15.48 -10.19
C ASN A 48 1.43 14.69 -9.46
N SER A 49 1.82 14.08 -8.33
CA SER A 49 0.92 13.32 -7.45
C SER A 49 -0.24 14.20 -6.97
N THR A 50 -1.42 13.59 -6.86
CA THR A 50 -2.65 14.24 -6.39
C THR A 50 -2.96 13.95 -4.92
N ASN A 51 -2.35 12.92 -4.34
CA ASN A 51 -2.49 12.54 -2.92
C ASN A 51 -1.30 11.69 -2.46
N ASP A 52 -1.16 11.59 -1.13
CA ASP A 52 -0.21 10.70 -0.47
C ASP A 52 -0.96 9.73 0.44
N VAL A 53 -0.66 8.44 0.33
CA VAL A 53 -1.26 7.38 1.16
C VAL A 53 -0.15 6.54 1.79
N VAL A 54 -0.36 6.10 3.03
CA VAL A 54 0.52 5.14 3.70
C VAL A 54 -0.22 3.81 3.85
N LEU A 55 0.43 2.75 3.38
CA LEU A 55 0.02 1.36 3.58
C LEU A 55 1.01 0.69 4.55
N VAL A 56 0.49 -0.03 5.52
CA VAL A 56 1.28 -0.90 6.41
C VAL A 56 0.99 -2.35 6.03
N ARG A 57 2.03 -3.13 5.77
CA ARG A 57 1.96 -4.57 5.47
C ARG A 57 2.53 -5.38 6.63
N GLY A 58 1.72 -6.31 7.14
CA GLY A 58 2.11 -7.23 8.23
C GLY A 58 1.19 -8.45 8.28
N GLY A 59 1.76 -9.62 8.58
CA GLY A 59 0.98 -10.86 8.75
C GLY A 59 0.14 -11.30 7.53
N GLY A 60 0.48 -10.84 6.32
CA GLY A 60 -0.29 -11.09 5.10
C GLY A 60 -1.41 -10.08 4.81
N TYR A 61 -1.58 -9.07 5.65
CA TYR A 61 -2.62 -8.05 5.53
C TYR A 61 -2.05 -6.66 5.24
N PHE A 62 -2.94 -5.76 4.80
CA PHE A 62 -2.65 -4.34 4.61
C PHE A 62 -3.56 -3.49 5.50
N ALA A 63 -3.00 -2.47 6.14
CA ALA A 63 -3.72 -1.41 6.83
C ALA A 63 -3.43 -0.06 6.18
N VAL A 64 -4.44 0.78 6.02
CA VAL A 64 -4.30 2.14 5.48
C VAL A 64 -4.18 3.12 6.65
N GLU A 65 -3.17 3.99 6.61
CA GLU A 65 -3.15 5.17 7.47
C GLU A 65 -4.18 6.16 6.92
N THR A 66 -5.30 6.30 7.64
CA THR A 66 -6.30 7.30 7.30
C THR A 66 -6.03 8.55 8.15
N ASN A 67 -5.91 9.71 7.50
CA ASN A 67 -6.05 10.97 8.22
C ASN A 67 -7.49 10.98 8.74
N GLY A 68 -7.66 10.82 10.05
CA GLY A 68 -8.93 10.58 10.73
C GLY A 68 -9.96 11.72 10.62
N TYR A 69 -10.37 12.05 9.40
CA TYR A 69 -11.65 12.69 9.16
C TYR A 69 -12.73 11.65 9.47
N LEU A 70 -13.09 11.62 10.76
CA LEU A 70 -14.44 11.32 11.21
C LEU A 70 -15.42 12.04 10.26
N LEU A 71 -16.17 11.26 9.49
CA LEU A 71 -17.44 11.70 8.92
C LEU A 71 -18.43 11.97 10.07
#